data_AF-A0A927SPV8-F1
#
_entry.id   AF-A0A927SPV8-F1
#
_cell.length_a   1.000
_cell.length_b   1.000
_cell.length_c   1.000
_cell.angle_alpha   90.00
_cell.angle_beta   90.00
_cell.angle_gamma   90.00
#
_symmetry.space_group_name_H-M   'P 1'
#
loop_
_entity.id
_entity.type
_entity.pdbx_description
1 polymer ?
#
loop_
_entity_poly.entity_id
_entity_poly.type
_entity_poly.pdbx_seq_one_letter_code
_entity_poly.pdbx_strand_id
1 'polypeptide(L)'
;MKVYKIPFDIKHEEKIFGGYLSLRQVLYLLLIILTAGVFFINVQMWVKLTIFCSFALIFLSFAFIKIQETRLDLYVVNIIKYLFRKKRYQFER
;
A
#
# COMPACT_ATOMS: atom_id res chain seq x y z
N MET A 1 -17.75 6.80 47.37
CA MET A 1 -16.85 6.39 46.28
C MET A 1 -16.83 7.53 45.25
N LYS A 2 -15.70 8.19 45.01
CA LYS A 2 -15.62 9.27 44.00
C LYS A 2 -15.45 8.62 42.63
N VAL A 3 -16.42 8.84 41.72
CA VAL A 3 -16.38 8.32 40.36
C VAL A 3 -15.77 9.39 39.47
N TYR A 4 -14.60 9.13 38.92
CA TYR A 4 -13.94 10.01 37.96
C TYR A 4 -14.23 9.49 36.54
N LYS A 5 -14.70 10.38 35.65
CA LYS A 5 -14.78 10.10 34.22
C LYS A 5 -13.37 10.21 33.63
N ILE A 6 -12.74 9.07 33.43
CA ILE A 6 -11.48 8.99 32.66
C ILE A 6 -11.85 9.30 31.20
N PRO A 7 -11.20 10.28 30.54
CA PRO A 7 -11.40 10.51 29.12
C PRO A 7 -10.91 9.26 28.38
N PHE A 8 -11.84 8.53 27.77
CA PHE A 8 -11.54 7.36 26.98
C PHE A 8 -10.89 7.85 25.68
N ASP A 9 -9.59 7.64 25.53
CA ASP A 9 -8.84 8.08 24.35
C ASP A 9 -9.07 7.10 23.19
N ILE A 10 -10.20 7.26 22.51
CA ILE A 10 -10.57 6.45 21.32
C ILE A 10 -9.68 6.82 20.10
N LYS A 11 -8.76 7.80 20.21
CA LYS A 11 -7.90 8.18 19.07
C LYS A 11 -7.04 7.03 18.58
N HIS A 12 -6.71 6.12 19.48
CA HIS A 12 -6.25 4.81 19.11
C HIS A 12 -7.46 3.88 19.18
N GLU A 13 -8.06 3.59 18.01
CA GLU A 13 -8.76 2.32 17.84
C GLU A 13 -7.76 1.24 18.26
N GLU A 14 -7.84 0.83 19.53
CA GLU A 14 -7.36 -0.48 19.93
C GLU A 14 -8.12 -1.42 19.00
N LYS A 15 -7.39 -1.94 18.01
CA LYS A 15 -7.88 -2.98 17.13
C LYS A 15 -8.18 -4.17 18.02
N ILE A 16 -9.41 -4.24 18.52
CA ILE A 16 -9.96 -5.38 19.26
C ILE A 16 -9.88 -6.64 18.36
N PHE A 17 -9.77 -6.44 17.04
CA PHE A 17 -9.39 -7.45 16.07
C PHE A 17 -7.99 -7.18 15.47
N GLY A 18 -6.96 -7.73 16.12
CA GLY A 18 -5.68 -8.06 15.50
C GLY A 18 -5.80 -9.20 14.48
N GLY A 19 -6.67 -9.05 13.47
CA GLY A 19 -7.13 -10.13 12.58
C GLY A 19 -6.66 -10.00 11.13
N TYR A 20 -5.35 -10.13 10.94
CA TYR A 20 -4.61 -10.61 9.76
C TYR A 20 -4.37 -9.73 8.52
N LEU A 21 -5.33 -9.06 7.87
CA LEU A 21 -5.05 -8.28 6.63
C LEU A 21 -6.08 -7.16 6.39
N SER A 22 -5.64 -5.95 6.08
CA SER A 22 -6.54 -4.86 5.63
C SER A 22 -7.16 -5.21 4.28
N LEU A 23 -8.43 -4.84 4.02
CA LEU A 23 -9.10 -5.06 2.73
C LEU A 23 -8.24 -4.65 1.52
N ARG A 24 -7.45 -3.58 1.65
CA ARG A 24 -6.50 -3.14 0.61
C ARG A 24 -5.35 -4.12 0.39
N GLN A 25 -4.80 -4.66 1.47
CA GLN A 25 -3.75 -5.66 1.39
C GLN A 25 -4.30 -6.92 0.73
N VAL A 26 -5.54 -7.29 1.04
CA VAL A 26 -6.24 -8.39 0.34
C VAL A 26 -6.38 -8.09 -1.16
N LEU A 27 -6.73 -6.86 -1.55
CA LEU A 27 -6.77 -6.48 -2.97
C LEU A 27 -5.40 -6.61 -3.65
N TYR A 28 -4.32 -6.12 -3.03
CA TYR A 28 -2.97 -6.28 -3.57
C TYR A 28 -2.55 -7.75 -3.66
N LEU A 29 -2.90 -8.59 -2.67
CA LEU A 29 -2.66 -10.03 -2.72
C LEU A 29 -3.45 -10.72 -3.84
N LEU A 30 -4.70 -10.32 -4.07
CA LEU A 30 -5.50 -10.77 -5.21
C LEU A 30 -4.83 -10.41 -6.54
N LEU A 31 -4.27 -9.21 -6.65
CA LEU A 31 -3.51 -8.80 -7.84
C LEU A 31 -2.28 -9.68 -8.07
N ILE A 32 -1.56 -10.08 -7.00
CA ILE A 32 -0.44 -11.04 -7.12
C ILE A 32 -0.93 -12.38 -7.66
N ILE A 33 -2.06 -12.90 -7.15
CA ILE A 33 -2.64 -14.16 -7.66
C ILE A 33 -3.02 -14.02 -9.13
N LEU A 34 -3.60 -12.89 -9.54
CA LEU A 34 -3.91 -12.63 -10.95
C LEU A 34 -2.65 -12.59 -11.82
N THR A 35 -1.53 -12.07 -11.33
CA THR A 35 -0.25 -12.09 -12.07
C THR A 35 0.32 -13.50 -12.26
N ALA A 36 -0.13 -14.50 -11.49
CA ALA A 36 0.20 -15.90 -11.75
C ALA A 36 -0.33 -16.39 -13.13
N GLY A 37 -1.24 -15.64 -13.77
CA GLY A 37 -1.62 -15.84 -15.16
C GLY A 37 -0.44 -15.89 -16.14
N VAL A 38 0.69 -15.25 -15.82
CA VAL A 38 1.93 -15.27 -16.62
C VAL A 38 2.47 -16.69 -16.83
N PHE A 39 2.17 -17.64 -15.94
CA PHE A 39 2.61 -19.03 -16.08
C PHE A 39 2.00 -19.75 -17.29
N PHE A 40 0.82 -19.34 -17.77
CA PHE A 40 0.14 -19.93 -18.92
C PHE A 40 0.71 -19.52 -20.28
N ILE A 41 1.59 -18.52 -20.34
CA ILE A 41 2.17 -18.04 -21.61
C ILE A 41 3.30 -19.00 -22.05
N ASN A 42 3.38 -19.35 -23.34
CA ASN A 42 4.46 -20.19 -23.88
C ASN A 42 5.78 -19.42 -24.08
N VAL A 43 6.50 -19.16 -22.98
CA VAL A 43 7.84 -18.52 -22.95
C VAL A 43 8.77 -19.37 -22.07
N GLN A 44 10.09 -19.16 -22.14
CA GLN A 44 11.06 -19.81 -21.27
C GLN A 44 10.74 -19.61 -19.78
N MET A 45 10.85 -20.68 -18.98
CA MET A 45 10.46 -20.69 -17.56
C MET A 45 11.14 -19.58 -16.72
N TRP A 46 12.44 -19.32 -16.97
CA TRP A 46 13.19 -18.28 -16.28
C TRP A 46 12.60 -16.89 -16.47
N VAL A 47 12.17 -16.57 -17.69
CA VAL A 47 11.54 -15.29 -18.03
C VAL A 47 10.19 -15.14 -17.33
N LYS A 48 9.40 -16.22 -17.25
CA LYS A 48 8.13 -16.19 -16.51
C LYS A 48 8.35 -15.89 -15.02
N LEU A 49 9.34 -16.56 -14.43
CA LEU A 49 9.64 -16.45 -13.01
C LEU A 49 10.13 -15.03 -12.67
N THR A 50 11.02 -14.44 -13.48
CA THR A 50 11.51 -13.08 -13.26
C THR A 50 10.39 -12.05 -13.36
N ILE A 51 9.51 -12.18 -14.35
CA ILE A 51 8.34 -11.31 -14.51
C ILE A 51 7.42 -11.44 -13.29
N PHE A 52 7.00 -12.65 -12.94
CA PHE A 52 6.12 -12.87 -11.78
C PHE A 52 6.73 -12.34 -10.47
N CYS A 53 8.01 -12.63 -10.21
CA CYS A 53 8.69 -12.19 -9.01
C CYS A 53 8.79 -10.66 -8.93
N SER A 54 9.04 -9.99 -10.07
CA SER A 54 9.09 -8.53 -10.14
C SER A 54 7.74 -7.89 -9.77
N PHE A 55 6.62 -8.40 -10.30
CA PHE A 55 5.29 -7.91 -9.97
C PHE A 55 4.91 -8.22 -8.53
N ALA A 56 5.21 -9.43 -8.05
CA ALA A 56 4.93 -9.84 -6.68
C ALA A 56 5.64 -8.93 -5.67
N LEU A 57 6.91 -8.61 -5.88
CA LEU A 57 7.67 -7.71 -5.00
C LEU A 57 7.06 -6.29 -4.94
N ILE A 58 6.61 -5.76 -6.07
CA ILE A 58 5.98 -4.43 -6.13
C ILE A 58 4.66 -4.42 -5.36
N PHE A 59 3.77 -5.38 -5.62
CA PHE A 59 2.47 -5.43 -4.94
C PHE A 59 2.60 -5.74 -3.45
N LEU A 60 3.56 -6.59 -3.06
CA LEU A 60 3.83 -6.87 -1.66
C LEU A 60 4.35 -5.61 -0.92
N SER A 61 5.20 -4.83 -1.59
CA SER A 61 5.68 -3.55 -1.08
C SER A 61 4.52 -2.58 -0.84
N PHE A 62 3.57 -2.48 -1.78
CA PHE A 62 2.37 -1.64 -1.61
C PHE A 62 1.43 -2.15 -0.52
N ALA A 63 1.35 -3.46 -0.30
CA ALA A 63 0.52 -4.03 0.74
C ALA A 63 1.07 -3.75 2.16
N PHE A 64 2.36 -3.98 2.39
CA PHE A 64 2.90 -4.05 3.75
C PHE A 64 3.80 -2.89 4.17
N ILE A 65 4.45 -2.20 3.24
CA ILE A 65 5.40 -1.15 3.60
C ILE A 65 4.66 0.12 4.04
N LYS A 66 5.01 0.61 5.22
CA LYS A 66 4.61 1.91 5.75
C LYS A 66 5.87 2.68 6.15
N ILE A 67 5.93 3.96 5.79
CA ILE A 67 7.02 4.88 6.12
C ILE A 67 6.43 6.01 6.94
N GLN A 68 6.91 6.21 8.18
CA GLN A 68 6.47 7.29 9.07
C GLN A 68 4.94 7.40 9.17
N GLU A 69 4.27 6.30 9.53
CA GLU A 69 2.79 6.16 9.58
C GLU A 69 2.05 6.30 8.24
N THR A 70 2.74 6.74 7.18
CA THR A 70 2.18 6.92 5.85
C THR A 70 2.39 5.66 5.02
N ARG A 71 1.34 5.23 4.34
CA ARG A 71 1.38 4.02 3.50
C ARG A 71 2.09 4.32 2.17
N LEU A 72 2.80 3.33 1.63
CA LEU A 72 3.58 3.50 0.41
C LEU A 72 2.70 3.83 -0.81
N ASP A 73 1.52 3.22 -0.91
CA ASP A 73 0.52 3.49 -1.95
C ASP A 73 0.14 4.98 -2.03
N LEU A 74 -0.17 5.58 -0.87
CA LEU A 74 -0.50 6.99 -0.75
C LEU A 74 0.68 7.87 -1.12
N TYR A 75 1.89 7.46 -0.73
CA TYR A 75 3.12 8.17 -1.04
C TYR A 75 3.35 8.25 -2.56
N VAL A 76 3.21 7.13 -3.26
CA VAL A 76 3.33 7.05 -4.73
C VAL A 76 2.27 7.92 -5.40
N VAL A 77 1.02 7.85 -4.96
CA VAL A 77 -0.07 8.70 -5.49
C VAL A 77 0.22 10.18 -5.30
N ASN A 78 0.77 10.57 -4.15
CA ASN A 78 1.13 11.96 -3.86
C ASN A 78 2.30 12.44 -4.73
N ILE A 79 3.30 11.60 -4.96
CA ILE A 79 4.40 11.89 -5.90
C ILE A 79 3.86 12.07 -7.31
N ILE A 80 3.02 11.14 -7.78
CA ILE A 80 2.39 11.23 -9.11
C ILE A 80 1.61 12.55 -9.22
N LYS A 81 0.73 12.85 -8.25
CA LYS A 81 -0.01 14.12 -8.21
C LYS A 81 0.92 15.33 -8.23
N TYR A 82 2.04 15.27 -7.51
CA TYR A 82 3.03 16.34 -7.47
C TYR A 82 3.71 16.55 -8.83
N LEU A 83 4.07 15.46 -9.52
CA LEU A 83 4.69 15.52 -10.85
C LEU A 83 3.75 16.09 -11.91
N PHE A 84 2.46 15.70 -11.88
CA PHE A 84 1.44 16.20 -12.82
C PHE A 84 0.84 17.56 -12.43
N ARG A 85 1.17 18.09 -11.25
CA ARG A 85 0.70 19.41 -10.83
C ARG A 85 1.31 20.48 -11.74
N LYS A 86 0.48 21.33 -12.34
CA LYS A 86 0.93 22.55 -13.02
C LYS A 86 1.69 23.42 -12.02
N LYS A 87 3.02 23.46 -12.13
CA LYS A 87 3.89 24.28 -11.27
C LYS A 87 3.70 25.74 -11.66
N ARG A 88 3.03 26.52 -10.81
CA ARG A 88 3.03 27.98 -10.91
C ARG A 88 4.28 28.48 -10.21
N TYR A 89 5.29 28.85 -11.00
CA TYR A 89 6.44 29.57 -10.48
C TYR A 89 6.01 31.02 -10.33
N GLN A 90 5.75 31.45 -9.09
CA GLN A 90 5.70 32.88 -8.80
C GLN A 90 7.15 33.35 -8.81
N PHE A 91 7.56 33.95 -9.92
CA PHE A 91 8.73 34.81 -9.92
C PHE A 91 8.32 36.07 -9.16
N GLU A 92 8.74 36.18 -7.89
CA GLU A 92 8.81 37.47 -7.22
C GLU A 92 9.70 38.38 -8.08
N ARG A 93 9.15 39.53 -8.47
CA ARG A 93 9.86 40.67 -9.05
C ARG A 93 10.23 41.61 -7.93
#